data_AF-A0A853DEX6-F1
#
_entry.id   AF-A0A853DEX6-F1
#
_cell.length_a   1.000
_cell.length_b   1.000
_cell.length_c   1.000
_cell.angle_alpha   90.00
_cell.angle_beta   90.00
_cell.angle_gamma   90.00
#
_symmetry.space_group_name_H-M   'P 1'
#
loop_
_entity.id
_entity.type
_entity.pdbx_description
1 polymer ?
#
loop_
_entity_poly.entity_id
_entity_poly.type
_entity_poly.pdbx_seq_one_letter_code
_entity_poly.pdbx_strand_id
1 'polypeptide(L)'
;MATSGRSYVDWDLARTTGRRLVSDGPETTAKDAAAVVADLRQAAANAAQPVADTARMDTGGAARSDVHVVDRGGWIDVNVDSTAALLSPVLEKVTAKKAAGPVAIAVGAKITGAQIGALLGFVAPKILGQFDLAPGGRPSLLLVAPNIVSVERELDVDPTDFRSWVCLHEETHRVQFTAVPWLRGHVIDRSRGLMTDLMPDPDDLQERLQHALKALPDAVRGGGNGLMDLFTTAEQREQLASLTAVMSLLEGHADVVMDDVGPKVVPSVAEIRRKFDQRRKGAGGVDRLLRRLLGLEAKMRQYRDGAVFCRAVIDKVGVDGFNAVWSSPDTLPSAREIEAPADWVARVHG
;
A
#
# COMPACT_ATOMS: atom_id res chain seq x y z
N MET A 1 19.98 7.00 -26.80
CA MET A 1 19.12 6.03 -27.51
C MET A 1 19.09 4.75 -26.68
N ALA A 2 18.06 4.60 -25.85
CA ALA A 2 17.90 3.41 -25.02
C ALA A 2 17.40 2.26 -25.89
N THR A 3 18.06 1.11 -25.80
CA THR A 3 17.66 -0.14 -26.42
C THR A 3 16.24 -0.49 -25.97
N SER A 4 15.29 -0.44 -26.90
CA SER A 4 13.90 -0.89 -26.72
C SER A 4 13.89 -2.41 -26.49
N GLY A 5 14.15 -2.82 -25.24
CA GLY A 5 13.90 -4.18 -24.78
C GLY A 5 12.43 -4.51 -25.00
N ARG A 6 12.13 -5.77 -25.35
CA ARG A 6 10.74 -6.24 -25.49
C ARG A 6 10.04 -6.13 -24.14
N SER A 7 9.22 -5.10 -23.94
CA SER A 7 8.41 -4.96 -22.73
C SER A 7 7.20 -5.89 -22.80
N TYR A 8 7.00 -6.71 -21.77
CA TYR A 8 5.84 -7.60 -21.62
C TYR A 8 4.59 -6.88 -21.12
N VAL A 9 4.70 -5.56 -20.91
CA VAL A 9 3.62 -4.67 -20.51
C VAL A 9 3.74 -3.37 -21.29
N ASP A 10 2.64 -2.92 -21.87
CA ASP A 10 2.55 -1.61 -22.51
C ASP A 10 2.23 -0.56 -21.43
N TRP A 11 3.28 0.02 -20.84
CA TRP A 11 3.17 0.99 -19.74
C TRP A 11 2.55 2.32 -20.18
N ASP A 12 2.77 2.75 -21.42
CA ASP A 12 2.15 3.94 -21.98
C ASP A 12 0.65 3.76 -22.17
N LEU A 13 0.23 2.57 -22.61
CA LEU A 13 -1.18 2.21 -22.64
C LEU A 13 -1.78 2.13 -21.23
N ALA A 14 -1.06 1.57 -20.25
CA ALA A 14 -1.51 1.56 -18.85
C ALA A 14 -1.78 2.98 -18.33
N ARG A 15 -0.84 3.90 -18.58
CA ARG A 15 -0.96 5.32 -18.24
C ARG A 15 -2.18 5.96 -18.89
N THR A 16 -2.31 5.79 -20.20
CA THR A 16 -3.39 6.36 -21.01
C THR A 16 -4.76 5.83 -20.57
N THR A 17 -4.87 4.51 -20.37
CA THR A 17 -6.12 3.87 -19.93
C THR A 17 -6.51 4.33 -18.54
N GLY A 18 -5.57 4.37 -17.58
CA GLY A 18 -5.87 4.84 -16.23
C GLY A 18 -6.35 6.28 -16.20
N ARG A 19 -5.64 7.20 -16.88
CA ARG A 19 -6.02 8.62 -16.96
C ARG A 19 -7.35 8.85 -17.64
N ARG A 20 -7.73 8.00 -18.62
CA ARG A 20 -9.01 8.11 -19.32
C ARG A 20 -10.20 7.59 -18.49
N LEU A 21 -9.97 6.62 -17.62
CA LEU A 21 -11.04 6.00 -16.82
C LEU A 21 -11.32 6.75 -15.52
N VAL A 22 -10.34 7.49 -15.01
CA VAL A 22 -10.50 8.21 -13.76
C VAL A 22 -11.37 9.45 -13.95
N SER A 23 -12.31 9.67 -13.03
CA SER A 23 -13.12 10.89 -13.05
C SER A 23 -12.32 12.10 -12.60
N ASP A 24 -12.77 13.29 -12.99
CA ASP A 24 -12.22 14.53 -12.46
C ASP A 24 -12.56 14.71 -10.98
N GLY A 25 -11.73 15.49 -10.30
CA GLY A 25 -11.96 15.91 -8.92
C GLY A 25 -13.18 16.83 -8.78
N PRO A 26 -13.52 17.26 -7.56
CA PRO A 26 -14.57 18.24 -7.35
C PRO A 26 -14.27 19.55 -8.11
N GLU A 27 -15.29 20.18 -8.67
CA GLU A 27 -15.15 21.48 -9.32
C GLU A 27 -14.59 22.54 -8.35
N THR A 28 -13.65 23.34 -8.85
CA THR A 28 -12.93 24.36 -8.08
C THR A 28 -12.36 25.42 -9.00
N THR A 29 -12.07 26.61 -8.46
CA THR A 29 -11.31 27.62 -9.20
C THR A 29 -9.81 27.33 -9.15
N ALA A 30 -9.04 27.86 -10.10
CA ALA A 30 -7.57 27.74 -10.09
C ALA A 30 -6.94 28.38 -8.84
N LYS A 31 -7.54 29.47 -8.33
CA LYS A 31 -7.10 30.14 -7.11
C LYS A 31 -7.28 29.24 -5.89
N ASP A 32 -8.46 28.63 -5.75
CA ASP A 32 -8.75 27.75 -4.62
C ASP A 32 -7.90 26.48 -4.69
N ALA A 33 -7.70 25.92 -5.89
CA ALA A 33 -6.81 24.78 -6.08
C ALA A 33 -5.36 25.11 -5.65
N ALA A 34 -4.84 26.29 -6.01
CA ALA A 34 -3.52 26.74 -5.58
C ALA A 34 -3.43 26.92 -4.05
N ALA A 35 -4.48 27.42 -3.42
CA ALA A 35 -4.55 27.53 -1.96
C ALA A 35 -4.54 26.14 -1.28
N VAL A 36 -5.35 25.19 -1.76
CA VAL A 36 -5.34 23.80 -1.25
C VAL A 36 -3.95 23.17 -1.37
N VAL A 37 -3.28 23.35 -2.51
CA VAL A 37 -1.93 22.82 -2.73
C VAL A 37 -0.92 23.44 -1.76
N ALA A 38 -1.01 24.75 -1.50
CA ALA A 38 -0.15 25.43 -0.53
C ALA A 38 -0.41 24.92 0.89
N ASP A 39 -1.67 24.80 1.29
CA ASP A 39 -2.07 24.30 2.61
C ASP A 39 -1.58 22.86 2.84
N LEU A 40 -1.73 21.97 1.85
CA LEU A 40 -1.25 20.59 1.94
C LEU A 40 0.27 20.51 2.10
N ARG A 41 1.02 21.33 1.37
CA ARG A 41 2.49 21.38 1.52
C ARG A 41 2.88 21.88 2.91
N GLN A 42 2.19 22.91 3.41
CA GLN A 42 2.46 23.43 4.75
C GLN A 42 2.09 22.43 5.84
N ALA A 43 0.94 21.76 5.72
CA ALA A 43 0.50 20.70 6.64
C ALA A 43 1.50 19.54 6.68
N ALA A 44 1.99 19.07 5.52
CA ALA A 44 3.04 18.04 5.45
C ALA A 44 4.35 18.51 6.11
N ALA A 45 4.73 19.77 5.90
CA ALA A 45 5.93 20.32 6.52
C ALA A 45 5.81 20.40 8.06
N ASN A 46 4.62 20.76 8.56
CA ASN A 46 4.31 20.89 9.98
C ASN A 46 4.14 19.53 10.69
N ALA A 47 3.74 18.48 9.96
CA ALA A 47 3.56 17.13 10.50
C ALA A 47 4.88 16.45 10.87
N ALA A 48 5.99 16.79 10.20
CA ALA A 48 7.24 16.05 10.27
C ALA A 48 7.83 15.92 11.67
N GLN A 49 8.02 17.05 12.37
CA GLN A 49 8.63 17.03 13.70
C GLN A 49 7.72 16.38 14.76
N PRO A 50 6.42 16.75 14.87
CA PRO A 50 5.52 16.11 15.83
C PRO A 50 5.43 14.59 15.68
N VAL A 51 5.44 14.07 14.44
CA VAL A 51 5.42 12.64 14.17
C VAL A 51 6.71 11.97 14.62
N ALA A 52 7.87 12.51 14.24
CA ALA A 52 9.17 11.96 14.62
C ALA A 52 9.36 11.93 16.15
N ASP A 53 8.97 13.02 16.84
CA ASP A 53 9.05 13.14 18.30
C ASP A 53 8.11 12.13 18.99
N THR A 54 6.89 11.98 18.49
CA THR A 54 5.88 11.06 19.06
C THR A 54 6.31 9.60 18.87
N ALA A 55 6.78 9.24 17.67
CA ALA A 55 7.27 7.90 17.36
C ALA A 55 8.63 7.59 18.02
N ARG A 56 9.34 8.61 18.53
CA ARG A 56 10.73 8.52 19.01
C ARG A 56 11.67 7.89 17.99
N MET A 57 11.48 8.24 16.72
CA MET A 57 12.28 7.74 15.60
C MET A 57 13.17 8.85 15.07
N ASP A 58 14.49 8.66 15.17
CA ASP A 58 15.46 9.61 14.64
C ASP A 58 15.61 9.46 13.12
N THR A 59 15.36 10.54 12.40
CA THR A 59 15.56 10.59 10.94
C THR A 59 16.97 11.07 10.57
N GLY A 60 17.85 11.29 11.56
CA GLY A 60 19.29 11.53 11.39
C GLY A 60 19.63 12.80 10.61
N GLY A 61 18.71 13.77 10.56
CA GLY A 61 18.83 14.96 9.71
C GLY A 61 18.86 14.64 8.21
N ALA A 62 18.45 13.43 7.80
CA ALA A 62 18.38 13.03 6.40
C ALA A 62 17.51 14.03 5.62
N ALA A 63 17.92 14.34 4.40
CA ALA A 63 17.12 15.17 3.52
C ALA A 63 15.75 14.53 3.34
N ARG A 64 14.71 15.23 3.81
CA ARG A 64 13.33 14.78 3.70
C ARG A 64 13.03 14.49 2.24
N SER A 65 12.40 13.34 1.97
CA SER A 65 11.93 13.05 0.63
C SER A 65 10.95 14.12 0.16
N ASP A 66 10.89 14.32 -1.15
CA ASP A 66 10.04 15.34 -1.75
C ASP A 66 8.55 15.07 -1.44
N VAL A 67 7.79 16.15 -1.27
CA VAL A 67 6.33 16.12 -1.11
C VAL A 67 5.69 16.58 -2.42
N HIS A 68 4.94 15.69 -3.05
CA HIS A 68 4.22 15.96 -4.29
C HIS A 68 2.71 16.02 -4.03
N VAL A 69 2.14 17.20 -4.22
CA VAL A 69 0.68 17.35 -4.28
C VAL A 69 0.26 17.13 -5.73
N VAL A 70 -0.52 16.09 -5.98
CA VAL A 70 -0.88 15.61 -7.31
C VAL A 70 -2.40 15.54 -7.49
N ASP A 71 -2.83 15.55 -8.74
CA ASP A 71 -4.18 15.10 -9.08
C ASP A 71 -4.23 13.57 -9.26
N ARG A 72 -5.39 13.03 -9.64
CA ARG A 72 -5.55 11.58 -9.85
C ARG A 72 -4.71 11.07 -11.02
N GLY A 73 -4.53 11.88 -12.07
CA GLY A 73 -3.72 11.53 -13.23
C GLY A 73 -2.23 11.44 -12.89
N GLY A 74 -1.71 12.42 -12.14
CA GLY A 74 -0.36 12.43 -11.61
C GLY A 74 -0.10 11.27 -10.64
N TRP A 75 -1.09 10.91 -9.80
CA TRP A 75 -0.98 9.72 -8.95
C TRP A 75 -0.87 8.43 -9.78
N ILE A 76 -1.70 8.29 -10.84
CA ILE A 76 -1.61 7.15 -11.78
C ILE A 76 -0.23 7.13 -12.43
N ASP A 77 0.28 8.30 -12.83
CA ASP A 77 1.54 8.41 -13.52
C ASP A 77 2.72 7.88 -12.67
N VAL A 78 2.78 8.30 -11.41
CA VAL A 78 3.80 7.82 -10.45
C VAL A 78 3.64 6.33 -10.18
N ASN A 79 2.41 5.83 -10.01
CA ASN A 79 2.18 4.41 -9.72
C ASN A 79 2.46 3.50 -10.92
N VAL A 80 2.28 3.96 -12.16
CA VAL A 80 2.72 3.24 -13.35
C VAL A 80 4.24 3.07 -13.32
N ASP A 81 4.99 4.14 -13.03
CA ASP A 81 6.46 4.10 -12.98
C ASP A 81 6.97 3.19 -11.85
N SER A 82 6.38 3.31 -10.65
CA SER A 82 6.74 2.47 -9.50
C SER A 82 6.38 1.01 -9.74
N THR A 83 5.23 0.72 -10.35
CA THR A 83 4.85 -0.65 -10.74
C THR A 83 5.77 -1.21 -11.81
N ALA A 84 6.17 -0.40 -12.80
CA ALA A 84 7.12 -0.81 -13.83
C ALA A 84 8.48 -1.14 -13.23
N ALA A 85 9.00 -0.30 -12.33
CA ALA A 85 10.27 -0.54 -11.65
C ALA A 85 10.23 -1.77 -10.72
N LEU A 86 9.06 -2.08 -10.19
CA LEU A 86 8.84 -3.27 -9.35
C LEU A 86 8.76 -4.55 -10.18
N LEU A 87 7.97 -4.54 -11.27
CA LEU A 87 7.64 -5.73 -12.07
C LEU A 87 8.68 -6.04 -13.16
N SER A 88 9.34 -5.06 -13.76
CA SER A 88 10.25 -5.32 -14.89
C SER A 88 11.35 -6.35 -14.56
N PRO A 89 12.04 -6.29 -13.40
CA PRO A 89 13.02 -7.30 -13.04
C PRO A 89 12.43 -8.71 -12.85
N VAL A 90 11.18 -8.81 -12.40
CA VAL A 90 10.47 -10.09 -12.24
C VAL A 90 10.10 -10.65 -13.61
N LEU A 91 9.56 -9.81 -14.49
CA LEU A 91 9.19 -10.17 -15.85
C LEU A 91 10.41 -10.62 -16.66
N GLU A 92 11.54 -9.92 -16.55
CA GLU A 92 12.79 -10.32 -17.21
C GLU A 92 13.25 -11.71 -16.77
N LYS A 93 13.24 -12.00 -15.46
CA LYS A 93 13.63 -13.32 -14.92
C LYS A 93 12.72 -14.45 -15.40
N VAL A 94 11.40 -14.23 -15.38
CA VAL A 94 10.40 -15.23 -15.78
C VAL A 94 10.40 -15.45 -17.29
N THR A 95 10.70 -14.42 -18.08
CA THR A 95 10.61 -14.48 -19.55
C THR A 95 11.93 -14.77 -20.26
N ALA A 96 13.07 -14.67 -19.58
CA ALA A 96 14.38 -15.07 -20.09
C ALA A 96 14.42 -16.55 -20.54
N LYS A 97 13.51 -17.38 -20.04
CA LYS A 97 13.36 -18.80 -20.40
C LYS A 97 12.44 -19.05 -21.60
N LYS A 98 11.91 -18.02 -22.27
CA LYS A 98 10.80 -18.16 -23.25
C LYS A 98 11.19 -17.85 -24.70
N ALA A 99 10.58 -18.59 -25.61
CA ALA A 99 10.54 -18.33 -27.04
C ALA A 99 9.10 -18.03 -27.51
N ALA A 100 8.49 -16.95 -27.02
CA ALA A 100 7.23 -16.47 -27.58
C ALA A 100 7.48 -15.60 -28.82
N GLY A 101 6.63 -15.71 -29.85
CA GLY A 101 6.73 -14.91 -31.07
C GLY A 101 6.52 -13.41 -30.81
N PRO A 102 7.19 -12.49 -31.52
CA PRO A 102 7.13 -11.05 -31.25
C PRO A 102 5.70 -10.46 -31.26
N VAL A 103 4.83 -10.98 -32.11
CA VAL A 103 3.42 -10.54 -32.20
C VAL A 103 2.62 -10.93 -30.96
N ALA A 104 2.79 -12.15 -30.46
CA ALA A 104 2.09 -12.60 -29.26
C ALA A 104 2.51 -11.79 -28.02
N ILE A 105 3.80 -11.47 -27.91
CA ILE A 105 4.34 -10.60 -26.87
C ILE A 105 3.70 -9.20 -26.97
N ALA A 106 3.65 -8.61 -28.17
CA ALA A 106 3.09 -7.27 -28.34
C ALA A 106 1.59 -7.18 -28.02
N VAL A 107 0.81 -8.19 -28.41
CA VAL A 107 -0.63 -8.25 -28.08
C VAL A 107 -0.82 -8.46 -26.58
N GLY A 108 -0.09 -9.40 -25.97
CA GLY A 108 -0.13 -9.63 -24.53
C GLY A 108 0.23 -8.39 -23.72
N ALA A 109 1.28 -7.66 -24.13
CA ALA A 109 1.73 -6.43 -23.49
C ALA A 109 0.64 -5.36 -23.46
N LYS A 110 -0.12 -5.20 -24.55
CA LYS A 110 -1.25 -4.25 -24.61
C LYS A 110 -2.40 -4.65 -23.69
N ILE A 111 -2.75 -5.94 -23.64
CA ILE A 111 -3.81 -6.43 -22.76
C ILE A 111 -3.44 -6.18 -21.30
N THR A 112 -2.23 -6.59 -20.89
CA THR A 112 -1.75 -6.39 -19.52
C THR A 112 -1.65 -4.90 -19.17
N GLY A 113 -1.12 -4.07 -20.08
CA GLY A 113 -1.06 -2.62 -19.90
C GLY A 113 -2.44 -2.01 -19.65
N ALA A 114 -3.42 -2.34 -20.50
CA ALA A 114 -4.80 -1.86 -20.33
C ALA A 114 -5.43 -2.32 -18.99
N GLN A 115 -5.17 -3.56 -18.55
CA GLN A 115 -5.67 -4.08 -17.27
C GLN A 115 -5.07 -3.34 -16.06
N ILE A 116 -3.75 -3.12 -16.07
CA ILE A 116 -3.06 -2.33 -15.03
C ILE A 116 -3.62 -0.91 -15.01
N GLY A 117 -3.74 -0.27 -16.17
CA GLY A 117 -4.34 1.06 -16.28
C GLY A 117 -5.76 1.12 -15.73
N ALA A 118 -6.60 0.14 -16.05
CA ALA A 118 -7.96 0.07 -15.53
C ALA A 118 -8.02 -0.10 -14.01
N LEU A 119 -7.15 -0.95 -13.44
CA LEU A 119 -7.03 -1.12 -12.00
C LEU A 119 -6.61 0.18 -11.32
N LEU A 120 -5.58 0.85 -11.84
CA LEU A 120 -5.09 2.13 -11.30
C LEU A 120 -6.15 3.23 -11.40
N GLY A 121 -6.83 3.35 -12.54
CA GLY A 121 -7.93 4.31 -12.72
C GLY A 121 -9.10 4.07 -11.77
N PHE A 122 -9.38 2.81 -11.42
CA PHE A 122 -10.39 2.46 -10.42
C PHE A 122 -9.96 2.78 -8.98
N VAL A 123 -8.67 2.61 -8.65
CA VAL A 123 -8.14 2.84 -7.29
C VAL A 123 -7.88 4.32 -7.02
N ALA A 124 -7.40 5.06 -8.03
CA ALA A 124 -6.95 6.45 -7.89
C ALA A 124 -7.92 7.39 -7.15
N PRO A 125 -9.26 7.35 -7.34
CA PRO A 125 -10.20 8.23 -6.62
C PRO A 125 -10.31 7.98 -5.11
N LYS A 126 -9.66 6.95 -4.58
CA LYS A 126 -9.88 6.46 -3.21
C LYS A 126 -8.66 6.58 -2.32
N ILE A 127 -7.54 7.01 -2.90
CA ILE A 127 -6.28 7.22 -2.20
C ILE A 127 -6.18 8.70 -1.82
N LEU A 128 -6.01 9.00 -0.54
CA LEU A 128 -5.86 10.39 -0.07
C LEU A 128 -4.41 10.83 -0.11
N GLY A 129 -3.52 9.96 0.35
CA GLY A 129 -2.08 10.11 0.28
C GLY A 129 -1.42 8.75 0.15
N GLN A 130 -0.12 8.77 -0.12
CA GLN A 130 0.72 7.59 -0.22
C GLN A 130 2.17 7.99 0.02
N PHE A 131 2.88 7.23 0.85
CA PHE A 131 4.34 7.23 0.81
C PHE A 131 4.84 6.24 -0.24
N ASP A 132 5.22 6.74 -1.42
CA ASP A 132 5.71 5.89 -2.50
C ASP A 132 7.17 5.48 -2.24
N LEU A 133 7.42 4.17 -2.23
CA LEU A 133 8.76 3.62 -2.06
C LEU A 133 9.62 3.79 -3.32
N ALA A 134 9.02 4.05 -4.48
CA ALA A 134 9.68 4.25 -5.76
C ALA A 134 10.82 3.25 -6.01
N PRO A 135 10.57 1.96 -6.30
CA PRO A 135 11.59 0.91 -6.31
C PRO A 135 12.81 1.14 -7.23
N GLY A 136 12.69 2.04 -8.21
CA GLY A 136 13.78 2.47 -9.10
C GLY A 136 14.19 3.94 -8.95
N GLY A 137 13.66 4.66 -7.95
CA GLY A 137 13.82 6.10 -7.80
C GLY A 137 14.04 6.54 -6.36
N ARG A 138 13.76 7.82 -6.11
CA ARG A 138 13.74 8.39 -4.76
C ARG A 138 12.33 8.23 -4.20
N PRO A 139 12.16 7.70 -2.97
CA PRO A 139 10.84 7.65 -2.36
C PRO A 139 10.30 9.07 -2.18
N SER A 140 8.98 9.22 -2.16
CA SER A 140 8.33 10.53 -2.03
C SER A 140 6.96 10.42 -1.36
N LEU A 141 6.52 11.50 -0.72
CA LEU A 141 5.19 11.59 -0.14
C LEU A 141 4.24 12.20 -1.17
N LEU A 142 3.20 11.48 -1.53
CA LEU A 142 2.15 11.91 -2.47
C LEU A 142 0.89 12.30 -1.70
N LEU A 143 0.30 13.44 -2.06
CA LEU A 143 -1.01 13.88 -1.56
C LEU A 143 -1.94 14.11 -2.75
N VAL A 144 -3.06 13.37 -2.79
CA VAL A 144 -4.03 13.43 -3.90
C VAL A 144 -5.08 14.49 -3.59
N ALA A 145 -4.74 15.76 -3.85
CA ALA A 145 -5.55 16.93 -3.53
C ALA A 145 -7.04 16.81 -3.90
N PRO A 146 -7.45 16.37 -5.12
CA PRO A 146 -8.88 16.28 -5.45
C PRO A 146 -9.63 15.26 -4.58
N ASN A 147 -8.97 14.21 -4.10
CA ASN A 147 -9.60 13.23 -3.23
C ASN A 147 -9.72 13.76 -1.80
N ILE A 148 -8.67 14.44 -1.31
CA ILE A 148 -8.69 15.08 0.00
C ILE A 148 -9.82 16.11 0.05
N VAL A 149 -9.95 16.97 -0.95
CA VAL A 149 -11.03 17.96 -1.05
C VAL A 149 -12.40 17.29 -1.21
N SER A 150 -12.50 16.18 -1.95
CA SER A 150 -13.76 15.46 -2.07
C SER A 150 -14.22 14.89 -0.72
N VAL A 151 -13.30 14.30 0.05
CA VAL A 151 -13.63 13.65 1.32
C VAL A 151 -13.84 14.68 2.42
N GLU A 152 -13.07 15.77 2.47
CA GLU A 152 -13.27 16.84 3.45
C GLU A 152 -14.68 17.45 3.32
N ARG A 153 -15.14 17.66 2.08
CA ARG A 153 -16.50 18.15 1.77
C ARG A 153 -17.58 17.10 2.08
N GLU A 154 -17.33 15.82 1.77
CA GLU A 154 -18.26 14.71 2.04
C GLU A 154 -18.50 14.54 3.56
N LEU A 155 -17.43 14.67 4.35
CA LEU A 155 -17.49 14.50 5.80
C LEU A 155 -17.96 15.76 6.54
N ASP A 156 -17.98 16.92 5.88
CA ASP A 156 -18.32 18.21 6.49
C ASP A 156 -17.49 18.45 7.76
N VAL A 157 -16.17 18.45 7.60
CA VAL A 157 -15.18 18.66 8.66
C VAL A 157 -14.34 19.90 8.37
N ASP A 158 -13.65 20.41 9.39
CA ASP A 158 -12.72 21.52 9.19
C ASP A 158 -11.62 21.14 8.19
N PRO A 159 -11.44 21.90 7.08
CA PRO A 159 -10.48 21.55 6.04
C PRO A 159 -9.02 21.58 6.52
N THR A 160 -8.66 22.49 7.42
CA THR A 160 -7.28 22.62 7.92
C THR A 160 -6.91 21.42 8.79
N ASP A 161 -7.82 21.02 9.68
CA ASP A 161 -7.64 19.87 10.54
C ASP A 161 -7.66 18.56 9.73
N PHE A 162 -8.56 18.42 8.76
CA PHE A 162 -8.61 17.21 7.91
C PHE A 162 -7.35 17.03 7.07
N ARG A 163 -6.86 18.11 6.45
CA ARG A 163 -5.62 18.06 5.66
C ARG A 163 -4.41 17.76 6.54
N SER A 164 -4.35 18.35 7.73
CA SER A 164 -3.32 18.05 8.73
C SER A 164 -3.37 16.60 9.19
N TRP A 165 -4.57 16.07 9.42
CA TRP A 165 -4.79 14.68 9.78
C TRP A 165 -4.30 13.70 8.70
N VAL A 166 -4.61 13.96 7.42
CA VAL A 166 -4.06 13.17 6.30
C VAL A 166 -2.52 13.28 6.26
N CYS A 167 -1.97 14.48 6.42
CA CYS A 167 -0.53 14.68 6.36
C CYS A 167 0.22 13.97 7.50
N LEU A 168 -0.32 13.97 8.72
CA LEU A 168 0.28 13.25 9.85
C LEU A 168 0.35 11.73 9.60
N HIS A 169 -0.68 11.17 8.98
CA HIS A 169 -0.71 9.75 8.61
C HIS A 169 0.41 9.42 7.62
N GLU A 170 0.45 10.13 6.49
CA GLU A 170 1.46 9.89 5.44
C GLU A 170 2.89 10.19 5.93
N GLU A 171 3.03 11.21 6.78
CA GLU A 171 4.30 11.56 7.39
C GLU A 171 4.82 10.48 8.32
N THR A 172 3.93 9.73 8.99
CA THR A 172 4.35 8.60 9.82
C THR A 172 5.04 7.52 9.00
N HIS A 173 4.51 7.20 7.81
CA HIS A 173 5.20 6.29 6.90
C HIS A 173 6.53 6.85 6.39
N ARG A 174 6.57 8.14 6.06
CA ARG A 174 7.82 8.79 5.67
C ARG A 174 8.87 8.69 6.77
N VAL A 175 8.50 8.93 8.02
CA VAL A 175 9.40 8.77 9.18
C VAL A 175 9.84 7.32 9.33
N GLN A 176 8.94 6.34 9.27
CA GLN A 176 9.28 4.91 9.35
C GLN A 176 10.34 4.51 8.30
N PHE A 177 10.12 4.85 7.04
CA PHE A 177 11.03 4.48 5.95
C PHE A 177 12.31 5.34 5.88
N THR A 178 12.33 6.50 6.54
CA THR A 178 13.54 7.35 6.63
C THR A 178 14.41 6.96 7.81
N ALA A 179 13.81 6.74 8.98
CA ALA A 179 14.50 6.40 10.22
C ALA A 179 14.96 4.93 10.25
N VAL A 180 14.39 4.06 9.40
CA VAL A 180 14.75 2.64 9.31
C VAL A 180 15.31 2.31 7.91
N PRO A 181 16.62 2.52 7.66
CA PRO A 181 17.18 2.49 6.31
C PRO A 181 17.02 1.15 5.57
N TRP A 182 16.97 0.03 6.31
CA TRP A 182 16.83 -1.31 5.73
C TRP A 182 15.39 -1.64 5.31
N LEU A 183 14.39 -0.96 5.87
CA LEU A 183 12.97 -1.32 5.72
C LEU A 183 12.48 -1.22 4.27
N ARG A 184 12.87 -0.15 3.57
CA ARG A 184 12.50 0.07 2.16
C ARG A 184 12.97 -1.08 1.28
N GLY A 185 14.25 -1.44 1.39
CA GLY A 185 14.84 -2.54 0.64
C GLY A 185 14.15 -3.87 0.95
N HIS A 186 13.94 -4.14 2.24
CA HIS A 186 13.25 -5.34 2.70
C HIS A 186 11.84 -5.49 2.10
N VAL A 187 11.00 -4.44 2.14
CA VAL A 187 9.63 -4.50 1.59
C VAL A 187 9.64 -4.70 0.07
N ILE A 188 10.53 -4.01 -0.65
CA ILE A 188 10.67 -4.16 -2.10
C ILE A 188 11.09 -5.58 -2.48
N ASP A 189 12.10 -6.13 -1.79
CA ASP A 189 12.65 -7.45 -2.09
C ASP A 189 11.66 -8.56 -1.74
N ARG A 190 10.96 -8.47 -0.60
CA ARG A 190 9.88 -9.41 -0.24
C ARG A 190 8.75 -9.37 -1.26
N SER A 191 8.36 -8.18 -1.70
CA SER A 191 7.32 -8.02 -2.73
C SER A 191 7.75 -8.65 -4.05
N ARG A 192 8.99 -8.42 -4.50
CA ARG A 192 9.55 -9.01 -5.73
C ARG A 192 9.66 -10.53 -5.66
N GLY A 193 10.11 -11.07 -4.52
CA GLY A 193 10.14 -12.51 -4.27
C GLY A 193 8.76 -13.13 -4.42
N LEU A 194 7.78 -12.57 -3.68
CA LEU A 194 6.40 -13.03 -3.74
C LEU A 194 5.81 -12.97 -5.17
N MET A 195 6.04 -11.89 -5.91
CA MET A 195 5.55 -11.81 -7.31
C MET A 195 6.24 -12.83 -8.22
N THR A 196 7.54 -13.10 -8.00
CA THR A 196 8.27 -14.12 -8.76
C THR A 196 7.68 -15.50 -8.50
N ASP A 197 7.35 -15.80 -7.24
CA ASP A 197 6.84 -17.11 -6.83
C ASP A 197 5.37 -17.29 -7.22
N LEU A 198 4.56 -16.23 -7.20
CA LEU A 198 3.15 -16.28 -7.61
C LEU A 198 2.94 -16.34 -9.13
N MET A 199 3.91 -15.90 -9.93
CA MET A 199 3.80 -15.98 -11.38
C MET A 199 3.84 -17.47 -11.81
N PRO A 200 2.78 -18.01 -12.44
CA PRO A 200 2.76 -19.40 -12.84
C PRO A 200 3.86 -19.70 -13.86
N ASP A 201 4.51 -20.86 -13.72
CA ASP A 201 5.25 -21.44 -14.83
C ASP A 201 4.23 -21.76 -15.95
N PRO A 202 4.42 -21.33 -17.20
CA PRO A 202 3.48 -21.63 -18.28
C PRO A 202 3.21 -23.14 -18.47
N ASP A 203 4.19 -23.98 -18.18
CA ASP A 203 4.06 -25.43 -18.28
C ASP A 203 3.11 -25.96 -17.18
N ASP A 204 3.17 -25.37 -15.98
CA ASP A 204 2.23 -25.60 -14.88
C ASP A 204 0.84 -25.01 -15.16
N LEU A 205 0.72 -23.97 -16.00
CA LEU A 205 -0.56 -23.27 -16.20
C LEU A 205 -1.60 -24.20 -16.83
N GLN A 206 -1.18 -25.07 -17.75
CA GLN A 206 -2.08 -26.04 -18.38
C GLN A 206 -2.51 -27.12 -17.38
N GLU A 207 -1.60 -27.63 -16.56
CA GLU A 207 -1.92 -28.60 -15.49
C GLU A 207 -2.81 -27.97 -14.41
N ARG A 208 -2.48 -26.76 -13.94
CA ARG A 208 -3.28 -26.02 -12.96
C ARG A 208 -4.67 -25.68 -13.49
N LEU A 209 -4.81 -25.32 -14.77
CA LEU A 209 -6.12 -25.09 -15.38
C LEU A 209 -6.95 -26.38 -15.44
N GLN A 210 -6.32 -27.52 -15.78
CA GLN A 210 -6.99 -28.82 -15.75
C GLN A 210 -7.39 -29.24 -14.33
N HIS A 211 -6.52 -29.03 -13.34
CA HIS A 211 -6.81 -29.29 -11.94
C HIS A 211 -7.94 -28.39 -11.41
N ALA A 212 -7.94 -27.11 -11.77
CA ALA A 212 -9.00 -26.17 -11.41
C ALA A 212 -10.36 -26.57 -11.99
N LEU A 213 -10.41 -26.93 -13.27
CA LEU A 213 -11.64 -27.37 -13.93
C LEU A 213 -12.19 -28.66 -13.30
N LYS A 214 -11.31 -29.55 -12.81
CA LYS A 214 -11.70 -30.77 -12.08
C LYS A 214 -12.18 -30.50 -10.66
N ALA A 215 -11.61 -29.50 -9.97
CA ALA A 215 -11.98 -29.12 -8.60
C ALA A 215 -13.20 -28.17 -8.52
N LEU A 216 -13.58 -27.56 -9.65
CA LEU A 216 -14.68 -26.60 -9.76
C LEU A 216 -16.03 -27.12 -9.21
N PRO A 217 -16.46 -28.38 -9.47
CA PRO A 217 -17.73 -28.89 -8.98
C PRO A 217 -17.80 -29.01 -7.45
N ASP A 218 -16.67 -29.27 -6.80
CA ASP A 218 -16.56 -29.45 -5.35
C ASP A 218 -16.44 -28.10 -4.62
N ALA A 219 -15.73 -27.14 -5.21
CA ALA A 219 -15.63 -25.77 -4.69
C ALA A 219 -16.96 -24.99 -4.79
N VAL A 220 -17.83 -25.33 -5.74
CA VAL A 220 -19.17 -24.72 -5.89
C VAL A 220 -20.21 -25.37 -4.97
N ARG A 221 -20.01 -26.63 -4.56
CA ARG A 221 -20.91 -27.35 -3.63
C ARG A 221 -20.50 -27.20 -2.16
N GLY A 222 -19.21 -27.01 -1.87
CA GLY A 222 -18.71 -26.69 -0.54
C GLY A 222 -18.66 -25.18 -0.34
N GLY A 223 -19.51 -24.65 0.54
CA GLY A 223 -19.53 -23.23 0.91
C GLY A 223 -18.30 -22.78 1.73
N GLY A 224 -17.08 -23.07 1.29
CA GLY A 224 -15.86 -22.78 2.04
C GLY A 224 -14.59 -22.72 1.19
N ASN A 225 -13.81 -21.67 1.46
CA ASN A 225 -12.46 -21.32 1.01
C ASN A 225 -12.31 -20.94 -0.47
N GLY A 226 -12.06 -19.65 -0.69
CA GLY A 226 -12.02 -19.01 -1.99
C GLY A 226 -11.01 -19.62 -2.96
N LEU A 227 -11.21 -19.34 -4.25
CA LEU A 227 -10.46 -19.90 -5.37
C LEU A 227 -8.93 -19.90 -5.19
N MET A 228 -8.36 -18.91 -4.50
CA MET A 228 -6.90 -18.79 -4.28
C MET A 228 -6.29 -19.89 -3.39
N ASP A 229 -7.06 -20.53 -2.50
CA ASP A 229 -6.55 -21.64 -1.68
C ASP A 229 -6.21 -22.86 -2.56
N LEU A 230 -6.87 -23.00 -3.71
CA LEU A 230 -6.59 -24.06 -4.69
C LEU A 230 -5.33 -23.79 -5.54
N PHE A 231 -4.85 -22.54 -5.57
CA PHE A 231 -3.78 -22.11 -6.48
C PHE A 231 -2.47 -21.70 -5.78
N THR A 232 -2.46 -21.60 -4.45
CA THR A 232 -1.30 -21.13 -3.67
C THR A 232 -0.66 -22.27 -2.86
N THR A 233 0.67 -22.37 -2.92
CA THR A 233 1.46 -23.32 -2.12
C THR A 233 1.54 -22.86 -0.66
N ALA A 234 1.89 -23.77 0.26
CA ALA A 234 2.10 -23.41 1.67
C ALA A 234 3.17 -22.33 1.84
N GLU A 235 4.25 -22.41 1.06
CA GLU A 235 5.34 -21.42 1.05
C GLU A 235 4.87 -20.04 0.57
N GLN A 236 4.11 -19.98 -0.53
CA GLN A 236 3.54 -18.71 -1.03
C GLN A 236 2.60 -18.07 0.00
N ARG A 237 1.82 -18.88 0.73
CA ARG A 237 0.96 -18.38 1.81
C ARG A 237 1.75 -17.82 2.99
N GLU A 238 2.87 -18.44 3.33
CA GLU A 238 3.75 -17.96 4.39
C GLU A 238 4.41 -16.63 4.01
N GLN A 239 4.88 -16.50 2.77
CA GLN A 239 5.42 -15.23 2.26
C GLN A 239 4.36 -14.12 2.25
N LEU A 240 3.14 -14.42 1.78
CA LEU A 240 1.99 -13.50 1.83
C LEU A 240 1.69 -13.06 3.26
N ALA A 241 1.64 -14.01 4.20
CA ALA A 241 1.36 -13.74 5.60
C ALA A 241 2.45 -12.86 6.23
N SER A 242 3.72 -13.13 5.91
CA SER A 242 4.84 -12.32 6.38
C SER A 242 4.79 -10.89 5.85
N LEU A 243 4.60 -10.69 4.54
CA LEU A 243 4.47 -9.33 3.99
C LEU A 243 3.25 -8.60 4.58
N THR A 244 2.14 -9.31 4.77
CA THR A 244 0.94 -8.75 5.40
C THR A 244 1.18 -8.36 6.86
N ALA A 245 1.97 -9.13 7.60
CA ALA A 245 2.33 -8.81 8.99
C ALA A 245 3.16 -7.52 9.07
N VAL A 246 4.13 -7.34 8.16
CA VAL A 246 4.90 -6.09 8.06
C VAL A 246 3.99 -4.90 7.75
N MET A 247 3.11 -5.03 6.76
CA MET A 247 2.15 -3.95 6.46
C MET A 247 1.22 -3.67 7.65
N SER A 248 0.77 -4.72 8.36
CA SER A 248 -0.08 -4.57 9.55
C SER A 248 0.65 -3.82 10.67
N LEU A 249 1.94 -4.10 10.89
CA LEU A 249 2.77 -3.35 11.82
C LEU A 249 2.88 -1.86 11.41
N LEU A 250 3.19 -1.59 10.13
CA LEU A 250 3.40 -0.21 9.66
C LEU A 250 2.15 0.65 9.82
N GLU A 251 1.00 0.14 9.39
CA GLU A 251 -0.31 0.78 9.52
C GLU A 251 -0.73 0.87 10.99
N GLY A 252 -0.52 -0.18 11.78
CA GLY A 252 -0.85 -0.21 13.19
C GLY A 252 -0.06 0.79 14.02
N HIS A 253 1.23 0.94 13.73
CA HIS A 253 2.07 1.96 14.33
C HIS A 253 1.64 3.37 13.90
N ALA A 254 1.28 3.56 12.62
CA ALA A 254 0.74 4.84 12.16
C ALA A 254 -0.53 5.24 12.92
N ASP A 255 -1.47 4.30 13.13
CA ASP A 255 -2.66 4.53 13.95
C ASP A 255 -2.33 4.94 15.39
N VAL A 256 -1.33 4.31 16.02
CA VAL A 256 -0.90 4.65 17.40
C VAL A 256 -0.26 6.03 17.46
N VAL A 257 0.65 6.34 16.54
CA VAL A 257 1.28 7.67 16.46
C VAL A 257 0.23 8.74 16.21
N MET A 258 -0.74 8.48 15.33
CA MET A 258 -1.87 9.37 15.04
C MET A 258 -2.73 9.65 16.28
N ASP A 259 -2.97 8.65 17.13
CA ASP A 259 -3.74 8.81 18.37
C ASP A 259 -3.01 9.71 19.39
N ASP A 260 -1.69 9.63 19.44
CA ASP A 260 -0.87 10.37 20.41
C ASP A 260 -0.52 11.80 19.95
N VAL A 261 -0.25 11.99 18.65
CA VAL A 261 0.10 13.30 18.06
C VAL A 261 -1.14 14.10 17.67
N GLY A 262 -2.20 13.42 17.27
CA GLY A 262 -3.42 13.99 16.69
C GLY A 262 -4.01 15.11 17.54
N PRO A 263 -4.33 14.91 18.84
CA PRO A 263 -4.99 15.94 19.65
C PRO A 263 -4.16 17.23 19.85
N LYS A 264 -2.84 17.16 19.69
CA LYS A 264 -1.93 18.32 19.85
C LYS A 264 -1.84 19.16 18.58
N VAL A 265 -2.02 18.53 17.41
CA VAL A 265 -1.83 19.15 16.09
C VAL A 265 -3.16 19.36 15.36
N VAL A 266 -4.15 18.52 15.64
CA VAL A 266 -5.47 18.44 15.01
C VAL A 266 -6.54 18.41 16.12
N PRO A 267 -7.03 19.57 16.56
CA PRO A 267 -8.03 19.66 17.63
C PRO A 267 -9.29 18.82 17.38
N SER A 268 -9.76 18.72 16.13
CA SER A 268 -10.97 17.95 15.76
C SER A 268 -10.70 16.48 15.38
N VAL A 269 -9.53 15.91 15.70
CA VAL A 269 -9.14 14.55 15.28
C VAL A 269 -10.16 13.46 15.64
N ALA A 270 -10.78 13.55 16.82
CA ALA A 270 -11.77 12.57 17.27
C ALA A 270 -13.05 12.60 16.39
N GLU A 271 -13.48 13.79 15.96
CA GLU A 271 -14.62 13.94 15.06
C GLU A 271 -14.28 13.41 13.67
N ILE A 272 -13.13 13.79 13.14
CA ILE A 272 -12.63 13.34 11.83
C ILE A 272 -12.58 11.81 11.80
N ARG A 273 -11.97 11.17 12.80
CA ARG A 273 -11.87 9.70 12.90
C ARG A 273 -13.25 9.05 12.89
N ARG A 274 -14.17 9.53 13.72
CA ARG A 274 -15.55 8.99 13.80
C ARG A 274 -16.26 9.04 12.45
N LYS A 275 -16.22 10.20 11.78
CA LYS A 275 -16.84 10.41 10.47
C LYS A 275 -16.17 9.58 9.37
N PHE A 276 -14.84 9.50 9.39
CA PHE A 276 -14.05 8.72 8.44
C PHE A 276 -14.29 7.20 8.59
N ASP A 277 -14.35 6.69 9.82
CA ASP A 277 -14.64 5.28 10.10
C ASP A 277 -16.05 4.90 9.64
N GLN A 278 -17.03 5.79 9.81
CA GLN A 278 -18.38 5.59 9.30
C GLN A 278 -18.41 5.55 7.77
N ARG A 279 -17.69 6.46 7.11
CA ARG A 279 -17.51 6.45 5.65
C ARG A 279 -16.85 5.16 5.19
N ARG A 280 -15.80 4.67 5.87
CA ARG A 280 -15.09 3.44 5.52
C ARG A 280 -15.99 2.19 5.60
N LYS A 281 -16.95 2.16 6.54
CA LYS A 281 -17.98 1.10 6.61
C LYS A 281 -18.92 1.12 5.39
N GLY A 282 -19.25 2.30 4.86
CA GLY A 282 -20.07 2.46 3.66
C GLY A 282 -19.32 2.26 2.33
N ALA A 283 -18.05 2.65 2.26
CA ALA A 283 -17.22 2.64 1.06
C ALA A 283 -16.62 1.26 0.67
N GLY A 284 -17.14 0.15 1.20
CA GLY A 284 -16.59 -1.20 1.13
C GLY A 284 -16.42 -1.85 -0.25
N GLY A 285 -16.50 -1.11 -1.36
CA GLY A 285 -16.36 -1.62 -2.72
C GLY A 285 -14.94 -2.04 -3.11
N VAL A 286 -13.89 -1.33 -2.67
CA VAL A 286 -12.48 -1.68 -2.95
C VAL A 286 -11.97 -2.75 -2.02
N ASP A 287 -12.31 -2.65 -0.75
CA ASP A 287 -12.07 -3.71 0.21
C ASP A 287 -12.66 -5.03 -0.32
N ARG A 288 -13.88 -5.01 -0.86
CA ARG A 288 -14.52 -6.17 -1.50
C ARG A 288 -13.88 -6.60 -2.82
N LEU A 289 -13.34 -5.70 -3.64
CA LEU A 289 -12.63 -6.03 -4.88
C LEU A 289 -11.25 -6.63 -4.62
N LEU A 290 -10.45 -6.04 -3.72
CA LEU A 290 -9.16 -6.58 -3.29
C LEU A 290 -9.34 -7.91 -2.55
N ARG A 291 -10.36 -8.04 -1.69
CA ARG A 291 -10.76 -9.32 -1.05
C ARG A 291 -11.08 -10.41 -2.07
N ARG A 292 -11.76 -10.06 -3.17
CA ARG A 292 -12.11 -11.00 -4.26
C ARG A 292 -10.91 -11.35 -5.13
N LEU A 293 -10.04 -10.39 -5.46
CA LEU A 293 -8.87 -10.61 -6.29
C LEU A 293 -7.78 -11.43 -5.57
N LEU A 294 -7.63 -11.26 -4.25
CA LEU A 294 -6.67 -12.01 -3.45
C LEU A 294 -7.25 -13.31 -2.85
N GLY A 295 -8.54 -13.61 -3.06
CA GLY A 295 -9.22 -14.77 -2.46
C GLY A 295 -9.24 -14.77 -0.93
N LEU A 296 -9.01 -13.62 -0.30
CA LEU A 296 -8.91 -13.43 1.15
C LEU A 296 -10.29 -13.22 1.80
N GLU A 297 -11.35 -13.84 1.26
CA GLU A 297 -12.74 -13.64 1.69
C GLU A 297 -12.97 -13.96 3.18
N ALA A 298 -12.19 -14.87 3.77
CA ALA A 298 -12.36 -15.30 5.16
C ALA A 298 -11.39 -14.62 6.17
N LYS A 299 -10.22 -14.16 5.71
CA LYS A 299 -9.06 -13.90 6.59
C LYS A 299 -8.83 -12.42 6.92
N MET A 300 -9.39 -11.48 6.15
CA MET A 300 -9.25 -10.02 6.38
C MET A 300 -10.02 -9.45 7.58
N ARG A 301 -10.79 -10.27 8.31
CA ARG A 301 -11.30 -9.86 9.63
C ARG A 301 -10.22 -9.98 10.73
N GLN A 302 -9.23 -10.87 10.56
CA GLN A 302 -8.05 -10.99 11.44
C GLN A 302 -6.99 -9.90 11.16
N TYR A 303 -6.92 -9.40 9.94
CA TYR A 303 -5.90 -8.42 9.49
C TYR A 303 -6.20 -6.96 9.87
N ARG A 304 -6.84 -6.71 11.01
CA ARG A 304 -7.11 -5.35 11.54
C ARG A 304 -6.45 -5.05 12.89
N ASP A 305 -5.60 -5.94 13.39
CA ASP A 305 -5.06 -5.85 14.75
C ASP A 305 -3.65 -5.24 14.86
N GLY A 306 -3.09 -4.66 13.80
CA GLY A 306 -1.78 -3.99 13.89
C GLY A 306 -1.70 -2.95 15.01
N ALA A 307 -2.72 -2.10 15.15
CA ALA A 307 -2.76 -1.10 16.22
C ALA A 307 -2.98 -1.74 17.60
N VAL A 308 -3.67 -2.88 17.68
CA VAL A 308 -3.82 -3.64 18.93
C VAL A 308 -2.49 -4.25 19.34
N PHE A 309 -1.76 -4.84 18.40
CA PHE A 309 -0.39 -5.30 18.59
C PHE A 309 0.50 -4.18 19.11
N CYS A 310 0.57 -3.05 18.41
CA CYS A 310 1.42 -1.93 18.81
C CYS A 310 1.07 -1.44 20.23
N ARG A 311 -0.21 -1.21 20.53
CA ARG A 311 -0.65 -0.78 21.88
C ARG A 311 -0.29 -1.82 22.94
N ALA A 312 -0.60 -3.10 22.72
CA ALA A 312 -0.33 -4.15 23.70
C ALA A 312 1.18 -4.32 23.99
N VAL A 313 2.03 -4.19 22.97
CA VAL A 313 3.49 -4.21 23.14
C VAL A 313 3.96 -2.96 23.89
N ILE A 314 3.53 -1.77 23.47
CA ILE A 314 3.89 -0.50 24.13
C ILE A 314 3.45 -0.49 25.60
N ASP A 315 2.25 -0.98 25.90
CA ASP A 315 1.75 -1.10 27.28
C ASP A 315 2.63 -2.02 28.14
N LYS A 316 3.27 -3.02 27.52
CA LYS A 316 4.09 -4.02 28.21
C LYS A 316 5.55 -3.61 28.37
N VAL A 317 6.16 -3.02 27.34
CA VAL A 317 7.62 -2.74 27.29
C VAL A 317 7.96 -1.27 27.06
N GLY A 318 6.97 -0.38 26.95
CA GLY A 318 7.14 1.02 26.61
C GLY A 318 7.46 1.25 25.13
N VAL A 319 7.44 2.52 24.71
CA VAL A 319 7.75 2.93 23.32
C VAL A 319 9.19 2.56 22.93
N ASP A 320 10.14 2.74 23.84
CA ASP A 320 11.55 2.42 23.56
C ASP A 320 11.77 0.91 23.41
N GLY A 321 11.04 0.09 24.18
CA GLY A 321 11.02 -1.37 24.02
C GLY A 321 10.38 -1.77 22.69
N PHE A 322 9.21 -1.21 22.37
CA PHE A 322 8.53 -1.44 21.09
C PHE A 322 9.43 -1.11 19.89
N ASN A 323 10.20 -0.02 19.95
CA ASN A 323 11.09 0.41 18.88
C ASN A 323 12.22 -0.59 18.56
N ALA A 324 12.41 -1.66 19.34
CA ALA A 324 13.23 -2.80 18.96
C ALA A 324 12.75 -3.47 17.64
N VAL A 325 11.47 -3.34 17.28
CA VAL A 325 10.89 -3.82 16.01
C VAL A 325 11.58 -3.23 14.77
N TRP A 326 12.24 -2.07 14.92
CA TRP A 326 12.94 -1.38 13.84
C TRP A 326 14.43 -1.75 13.72
N SER A 327 14.96 -2.53 14.67
CA SER A 327 16.40 -2.81 14.75
C SER A 327 16.90 -3.74 13.64
N SER A 328 16.11 -4.73 13.21
CA SER A 328 16.45 -5.62 12.10
C SER A 328 15.21 -6.30 11.50
N PRO A 329 15.32 -6.94 10.33
CA PRO A 329 14.24 -7.77 9.80
C PRO A 329 13.78 -8.89 10.75
N ASP A 330 14.68 -9.40 11.60
CA ASP A 330 14.39 -10.51 12.51
C ASP A 330 13.50 -10.07 13.70
N THR A 331 13.47 -8.77 14.02
CA THR A 331 12.59 -8.24 15.08
C THR A 331 11.21 -7.86 14.57
N LEU A 332 10.92 -8.00 13.27
CA LEU A 332 9.56 -7.83 12.75
C LEU A 332 8.63 -8.91 13.34
N PRO A 333 7.35 -8.58 13.59
CA PRO A 333 6.37 -9.57 14.02
C PRO A 333 5.98 -10.48 12.86
N SER A 334 5.83 -11.76 13.17
CA SER A 334 5.11 -12.69 12.31
C SER A 334 3.61 -12.42 12.33
N ALA A 335 2.87 -12.99 11.36
CA ALA A 335 1.41 -12.87 11.33
C ALA A 335 0.75 -13.42 12.62
N ARG A 336 1.32 -14.48 13.21
CA ARG A 336 0.85 -15.02 14.49
C ARG A 336 1.08 -14.06 15.64
N GLU A 337 2.23 -13.41 15.67
CA GLU A 337 2.59 -12.47 16.73
C GLU A 337 1.78 -11.18 16.69
N ILE A 338 1.32 -10.74 15.52
CA ILE A 338 0.33 -9.67 15.41
C ILE A 338 -0.95 -10.03 16.18
N GLU A 339 -1.38 -11.29 16.15
CA GLU A 339 -2.56 -11.78 16.88
C GLU A 339 -2.27 -12.09 18.37
N ALA A 340 -1.02 -12.41 18.68
CA ALA A 340 -0.54 -12.73 20.03
C ALA A 340 0.67 -11.86 20.41
N PRO A 341 0.47 -10.58 20.78
CA PRO A 341 1.57 -9.63 20.98
C PRO A 341 2.57 -10.05 22.07
N ALA A 342 2.11 -10.85 23.05
CA ALA A 342 2.97 -11.41 24.09
C ALA A 342 4.04 -12.37 23.55
N ASP A 343 3.75 -13.10 22.47
CA ASP A 343 4.72 -14.02 21.83
C ASP A 343 5.91 -13.22 21.27
N TRP A 344 5.65 -12.05 20.67
CA TRP A 344 6.69 -11.15 20.18
C TRP A 344 7.54 -10.58 21.31
N VAL A 345 6.89 -10.11 22.39
CA VAL A 345 7.60 -9.56 23.55
C VAL A 345 8.52 -10.62 24.16
N ALA A 346 8.06 -11.86 24.31
CA ALA A 346 8.87 -12.96 24.81
C ALA A 346 10.05 -13.28 23.90
N ARG A 347 9.88 -13.21 22.57
CA ARG A 347 10.96 -13.48 21.61
C ARG A 347 12.01 -12.38 21.57
N VAL A 348 11.60 -11.10 21.65
CA VAL A 348 12.49 -9.95 21.44
C VAL A 348 13.10 -9.43 22.74
N HIS A 349 12.41 -9.59 23.87
CA HIS A 349 12.84 -9.06 25.18
C HIS A 349 12.98 -10.12 26.28
N GLY A 350 12.63 -11.38 26.02
CA GLY A 350 12.63 -12.47 26.99
C GLY A 350 13.90 -13.30 27.04
#